data_AF-A0A353VS98-F1
#
_entry.id   AF-A0A353VS98-F1
#
_cell.length_a   1.000
_cell.length_b   1.000
_cell.length_c   1.000
_cell.angle_alpha   90.00
_cell.angle_beta   90.00
_cell.angle_gamma   90.00
#
_symmetry.space_group_name_H-M   'P 1'
#
loop_
_entity.id
_entity.type
_entity.pdbx_description
1 polymer ?
#
loop_
_entity_poly.entity_id
_entity_poly.type
_entity_poly.pdbx_seq_one_letter_code
_entity_poly.pdbx_strand_id
1 'polypeptide(L)'
;MLTREQIEEIQGEAREKGTAIKALLKEKGIPEHQYFWWKRKYARAEVPEGFLPIAGGGLPAGMEATAAFAASSGKTKGVPAGENWMSIELRTVVGTDVRIQGGLTPAMVYTILKSV
;
A
#
# COMPACT_ATOMS: atom_id res chain seq x y z
N MET A 1 -14.32 19.75 1.95
CA MET A 1 -13.77 18.58 1.21
C MET A 1 -12.60 19.07 0.39
N LEU A 2 -11.44 18.41 0.46
CA LEU A 2 -10.26 18.84 -0.31
C LEU A 2 -10.26 18.12 -1.65
N THR A 3 -10.14 18.83 -2.77
CA THR A 3 -10.11 18.24 -4.12
C THR A 3 -8.70 17.82 -4.51
N ARG A 4 -8.57 17.02 -5.57
CA ARG A 4 -7.26 16.63 -6.11
C ARG A 4 -6.45 17.84 -6.59
N GLU A 5 -7.09 18.75 -7.33
CA GLU A 5 -6.48 19.98 -7.83
C GLU A 5 -5.93 20.84 -6.69
N GLN A 6 -6.69 21.00 -5.61
CA GLN A 6 -6.25 21.73 -4.42
C GLN A 6 -5.02 21.09 -3.77
N ILE A 7 -4.90 19.77 -3.79
CA ILE A 7 -3.72 19.08 -3.23
C ILE A 7 -2.49 19.31 -4.11
N GLU A 8 -2.67 19.29 -5.43
CA GLU A 8 -1.61 19.56 -6.41
C GLU A 8 -1.14 21.03 -6.31
N GLU A 9 -2.07 21.98 -6.16
CA GLU A 9 -1.77 23.40 -5.92
C GLU A 9 -0.96 23.61 -4.64
N ILE A 10 -1.38 22.99 -3.52
CA ILE A 10 -0.66 23.06 -2.24
C ILE A 10 0.76 22.47 -2.36
N GLN A 11 0.95 21.42 -3.16
CA GLN A 11 2.27 20.84 -3.41
C GLN A 11 3.14 21.73 -4.29
N GLY A 12 2.54 22.36 -5.31
CA GLY A 12 3.21 23.32 -6.18
C GLY A 12 3.68 24.54 -5.38
N GLU A 13 2.81 25.12 -4.58
CA GLU A 13 3.10 26.30 -3.76
C GLU A 13 4.16 26.01 -2.68
N ALA A 14 4.13 24.83 -2.06
CA ALA A 14 5.18 24.41 -1.12
C ALA A 14 6.55 24.29 -1.81
N ARG A 15 6.57 23.82 -3.08
CA ARG A 15 7.79 23.70 -3.88
C ARG A 15 8.32 25.06 -4.32
N GLU A 16 7.44 25.97 -4.72
CA GLU A 16 7.79 27.32 -5.17
C GLU A 16 8.30 28.18 -4.01
N LYS A 17 7.62 28.15 -2.87
CA LYS A 17 8.02 28.88 -1.65
C LYS A 17 9.19 28.22 -0.92
N GLY A 18 9.54 26.98 -1.25
CA GLY A 18 10.56 26.20 -0.54
C GLY A 18 10.20 25.91 0.93
N THR A 19 8.91 25.94 1.28
CA THR A 19 8.44 25.77 2.65
C THR A 19 7.90 24.37 2.88
N ALA A 20 7.99 23.92 4.14
CA ALA A 20 7.41 22.64 4.51
C ALA A 20 5.88 22.67 4.32
N ILE A 21 5.31 21.62 3.72
CA ILE A 21 3.86 21.48 3.50
C ILE A 21 3.06 21.73 4.78
N LYS A 22 3.56 21.30 5.94
CA LYS A 22 2.90 21.54 7.24
C LYS A 22 2.80 23.02 7.60
N ALA A 23 3.83 23.81 7.31
CA ALA A 23 3.82 25.26 7.55
C ALA A 23 2.79 25.93 6.64
N LEU A 24 2.73 25.53 5.37
CA LEU A 24 1.77 26.02 4.39
C LEU A 24 0.32 25.66 4.76
N LEU A 25 0.09 24.43 5.26
CA LEU A 25 -1.23 24.00 5.73
C LEU A 25 -1.69 24.81 6.94
N LYS A 26 -0.76 25.13 7.85
CA LYS A 26 -1.05 25.99 9.01
C LYS A 26 -1.39 27.41 8.59
N GLU A 27 -0.68 27.97 7.61
CA GLU A 27 -0.97 29.30 7.03
C GLU A 27 -2.36 29.35 6.36
N LYS A 28 -2.70 28.31 5.59
CA LYS A 28 -4.01 28.19 4.91
C LYS A 28 -5.16 27.75 5.83
N GLY A 29 -4.89 27.49 7.11
CA GLY A 29 -5.89 26.99 8.06
C GLY A 29 -6.44 25.59 7.74
N ILE A 30 -5.71 24.79 6.96
CA ILE A 30 -6.12 23.44 6.57
C ILE A 30 -5.62 22.45 7.62
N PRO A 31 -6.51 21.67 8.26
CA PRO A 31 -6.08 20.65 9.21
C PRO A 31 -5.19 19.58 8.55
N GLU A 32 -4.02 19.31 9.12
CA GLU A 32 -3.04 18.36 8.56
C GLU A 32 -3.67 16.98 8.29
N HIS A 33 -4.48 16.48 9.25
CA HIS A 33 -5.11 15.16 9.12
C HIS A 33 -6.04 15.08 7.91
N GLN A 34 -6.77 16.15 7.58
CA GLN A 34 -7.62 16.21 6.39
C GLN A 34 -6.77 16.15 5.13
N TYR A 35 -5.75 16.99 5.04
CA TYR A 35 -4.86 17.03 3.89
C TYR A 35 -4.22 15.67 3.61
N PHE A 36 -3.62 15.04 4.61
CA PHE A 36 -2.96 13.74 4.43
C PHE A 36 -3.95 12.60 4.14
N TRP A 37 -5.17 12.67 4.69
CA TRP A 37 -6.22 11.72 4.38
C TRP A 37 -6.65 11.80 2.92
N TRP A 38 -6.97 13.01 2.42
CA TRP A 38 -7.35 13.22 1.02
C TRP A 38 -6.19 12.94 0.07
N LYS A 39 -4.95 13.32 0.42
CA LYS A 39 -3.76 13.01 -0.37
C LYS A 39 -3.59 11.51 -0.55
N ARG A 40 -3.77 10.72 0.52
CA ARG A 40 -3.73 9.26 0.44
C ARG A 40 -4.89 8.69 -0.38
N LYS A 41 -6.08 9.28 -0.23
CA LYS A 41 -7.28 8.86 -0.95
C LYS A 41 -7.12 9.03 -2.47
N TYR A 42 -6.61 10.17 -2.93
CA TYR A 42 -6.40 10.42 -4.36
C TYR A 42 -5.14 9.74 -4.92
N ALA A 43 -4.18 9.36 -4.06
CA ALA A 43 -3.03 8.56 -4.47
C ALA A 43 -3.35 7.06 -4.66
N ARG A 44 -4.49 6.58 -4.13
CA ARG A 44 -5.05 5.31 -4.57
C ARG A 44 -5.55 5.55 -5.99
N ALA A 45 -4.71 5.23 -6.98
CA ALA A 45 -5.15 5.08 -8.36
C ALA A 45 -6.45 4.27 -8.35
N GLU A 46 -7.42 4.64 -9.19
CA GLU A 46 -8.57 3.78 -9.47
C GLU A 46 -8.00 2.45 -9.95
N VAL A 47 -7.95 1.50 -9.02
CA VAL A 47 -7.49 0.16 -9.27
C VAL A 47 -8.55 -0.41 -10.22
N PRO A 48 -8.20 -0.82 -11.46
CA PRO A 48 -9.17 -1.33 -12.41
C PRO A 48 -10.03 -2.39 -11.72
N GLU A 49 -11.34 -2.36 -11.97
CA GLU A 49 -12.27 -3.31 -11.37
C GLU A 49 -11.79 -4.74 -11.71
N GLY A 50 -11.30 -5.48 -10.71
CA GLY A 50 -10.66 -6.79 -10.90
C GLY A 50 -9.14 -6.86 -10.65
N PHE A 51 -8.45 -5.74 -10.44
CA PHE A 51 -7.04 -5.76 -10.01
C PHE A 51 -6.98 -5.97 -8.49
N LEU A 52 -6.57 -7.17 -8.08
CA LEU A 52 -6.26 -7.50 -6.70
C LEU A 52 -4.81 -7.11 -6.43
N PRO A 53 -4.51 -6.11 -5.59
CA PRO A 53 -3.15 -5.84 -5.18
C PRO A 53 -2.66 -7.03 -4.35
N ILE A 54 -1.83 -7.90 -4.95
CA ILE A 54 -1.06 -8.93 -4.23
C ILE A 54 0.15 -8.25 -3.56
N ALA A 55 -0.12 -7.21 -2.78
CA ALA A 55 0.87 -6.53 -1.95
C ALA A 55 0.10 -5.72 -0.89
N GLY A 56 -0.25 -6.38 0.21
CA GLY A 56 -0.81 -5.72 1.39
C GLY A 56 -2.28 -6.06 1.68
N GLY A 57 -2.52 -7.30 2.13
CA GLY A 57 -3.51 -7.63 3.17
C GLY A 57 -4.96 -7.19 2.95
N GLY A 58 -5.70 -7.96 2.14
CA GLY A 58 -7.16 -8.06 2.19
C GLY A 58 -7.55 -9.47 1.76
N LEU A 59 -8.32 -10.18 2.59
CA LEU A 59 -8.64 -11.60 2.40
C LEU A 59 -9.42 -11.84 1.09
N PRO A 60 -9.20 -12.98 0.41
CA PRO A 60 -10.00 -13.36 -0.75
C PRO A 60 -11.46 -13.63 -0.36
N ALA A 61 -12.35 -13.33 -1.31
CA ALA A 61 -13.80 -13.34 -1.19
C ALA A 61 -14.34 -14.65 -0.60
N GLY A 62 -15.01 -14.53 0.54
CA GLY A 62 -15.68 -15.65 1.20
C GLY A 62 -16.05 -15.40 2.66
N MET A 63 -15.56 -14.33 3.28
CA MET A 63 -15.80 -14.07 4.69
C MET A 63 -16.52 -12.73 4.88
N GLU A 64 -17.72 -12.81 5.46
CA GLU A 64 -18.65 -11.70 5.59
C GLU A 64 -18.02 -10.45 6.23
N ALA A 65 -18.29 -9.31 5.62
CA ALA A 65 -17.91 -8.00 6.09
C ALA A 65 -18.72 -7.62 7.33
N THR A 66 -18.21 -7.95 8.52
CA THR A 66 -18.53 -7.16 9.72
C THR A 66 -17.43 -6.14 9.93
N ALA A 67 -17.84 -4.88 9.82
CA ALA A 67 -17.01 -3.71 10.00
C ALA A 67 -16.22 -3.79 11.32
N ALA A 68 -14.90 -3.91 11.21
CA ALA A 68 -13.99 -3.68 12.33
C ALA A 68 -12.70 -3.06 11.82
N PHE A 69 -12.74 -1.75 11.53
CA PHE A 69 -11.56 -0.93 11.71
C PHE A 69 -11.91 0.25 12.62
N ALA A 70 -12.37 -0.11 13.82
CA ALA A 70 -12.24 0.73 14.98
C ALA A 70 -10.78 0.74 15.41
N ALA A 71 -10.31 1.93 15.78
CA ALA A 71 -9.00 2.18 16.33
C ALA A 71 -8.59 1.17 17.42
N SER A 72 -7.34 0.72 17.41
CA SER A 72 -6.59 0.50 18.65
C SER A 72 -5.10 0.28 18.39
N SER A 73 -4.32 1.19 18.98
CA SER A 73 -3.06 0.89 19.68
C SER A 73 -2.78 -0.60 19.94
N GLY A 74 -1.56 -1.02 19.60
CA GLY A 74 -0.85 -1.97 20.46
C GLY A 74 -0.52 -3.33 19.84
N LYS A 75 0.79 -3.56 19.71
CA LYS A 75 1.45 -4.84 19.94
C LYS A 75 1.10 -5.96 18.95
N THR A 76 1.92 -6.06 17.90
CA THR A 76 2.08 -7.24 17.05
C THR A 76 2.20 -8.51 17.90
N LYS A 77 1.14 -9.32 17.90
CA LYS A 77 1.13 -10.68 18.45
C LYS A 77 0.88 -11.63 17.30
N GLY A 78 1.88 -12.46 17.02
CA GLY A 78 1.79 -13.61 16.11
C GLY A 78 2.32 -13.34 14.71
N VAL A 79 3.62 -13.59 14.50
CA VAL A 79 4.07 -14.11 13.19
C VAL A 79 3.34 -15.44 13.00
N PRO A 80 2.54 -15.65 11.93
CA PRO A 80 2.03 -16.97 11.65
C PRO A 80 3.24 -17.88 11.39
N ALA A 81 3.46 -18.84 12.29
CA ALA A 81 4.49 -19.86 12.15
C ALA A 81 4.18 -20.69 10.90
N GLY A 82 4.73 -20.29 9.76
CA GLY A 82 4.45 -20.91 8.47
C GLY A 82 4.79 -20.03 7.27
N GLU A 83 4.81 -18.71 7.45
CA GLU A 83 5.22 -17.77 6.40
C GLU A 83 6.66 -17.31 6.65
N ASN A 84 7.59 -17.82 5.84
CA ASN A 84 8.96 -17.34 5.82
C ASN A 84 9.11 -16.30 4.71
N TRP A 85 9.68 -15.14 5.01
CA TRP A 85 9.92 -14.12 4.00
C TRP A 85 10.99 -14.61 3.01
N MET A 86 10.58 -14.91 1.78
CA MET A 86 11.43 -15.54 0.77
C MET A 86 11.30 -14.84 -0.59
N SER A 87 12.33 -15.00 -1.44
CA SER A 87 12.38 -14.49 -2.81
C SER A 87 12.72 -15.63 -3.77
N ILE A 88 11.93 -15.81 -4.82
CA ILE A 88 12.18 -16.78 -5.91
C ILE A 88 12.47 -15.99 -7.19
N GLU A 89 13.52 -16.35 -7.91
CA GLU A 89 13.96 -15.68 -9.15
C GLU A 89 13.96 -16.67 -10.33
N LEU A 90 13.31 -16.29 -11.43
CA LEU A 90 13.45 -16.95 -12.72
C LEU A 90 14.56 -16.24 -13.51
N ARG A 91 15.64 -16.95 -13.79
CA ARG A 91 16.81 -16.42 -14.50
C ARG A 91 16.80 -16.87 -15.97
N THR A 92 17.09 -15.93 -16.85
CA THR A 92 17.39 -16.16 -18.27
C THR A 92 18.87 -15.89 -18.54
N VAL A 93 19.33 -16.20 -19.75
CA VAL A 93 20.72 -15.95 -20.16
C VAL A 93 21.14 -14.48 -20.13
N VAL A 94 20.18 -13.54 -20.04
CA VAL A 94 20.42 -12.09 -20.02
C VAL A 94 20.19 -11.47 -18.63
N GLY A 95 19.66 -12.22 -17.66
CA GLY A 95 19.40 -11.71 -16.31
C GLY A 95 18.19 -12.33 -15.62
N THR A 96 17.49 -11.55 -14.80
CA THR A 96 16.27 -11.99 -14.10
C THR A 96 15.04 -11.55 -14.89
N ASP A 97 14.21 -12.50 -15.30
CA ASP A 97 12.96 -12.22 -16.03
C ASP A 97 11.79 -12.05 -15.06
N VAL A 98 11.76 -12.85 -13.98
CA VAL A 98 10.69 -12.80 -12.98
C VAL A 98 11.25 -12.93 -11.56
N ARG A 99 10.67 -12.16 -10.62
CA ARG A 99 10.95 -12.26 -9.18
C ARG A 99 9.65 -12.28 -8.37
N ILE A 100 9.51 -13.25 -7.49
CA ILE A 100 8.38 -13.40 -6.56
C ILE A 100 8.91 -13.20 -5.14
N GLN A 101 8.30 -12.32 -4.34
CA GLN A 101 8.72 -12.06 -2.96
C GLN A 101 7.53 -12.00 -1.99
N GLY A 102 7.72 -12.51 -0.77
CA GLY A 102 6.74 -12.39 0.30
C GLY A 102 6.88 -13.48 1.36
N GLY A 103 5.94 -13.52 2.29
CA GLY A 103 5.77 -14.65 3.20
C GLY A 103 5.29 -15.87 2.41
N LEU A 104 6.20 -16.81 2.13
CA LEU A 104 5.89 -18.01 1.36
C LEU A 104 5.81 -19.21 2.31
N THR A 105 4.77 -20.01 2.13
CA THR A 105 4.65 -21.32 2.78
C THR A 105 5.29 -22.40 1.90
N PRO A 106 5.76 -23.54 2.47
CA PRO A 106 6.29 -24.64 1.68
C PRO A 106 5.34 -25.15 0.59
N ALA A 107 4.03 -25.14 0.84
CA ALA A 107 3.02 -25.55 -0.14
C ALA A 107 2.95 -24.58 -1.33
N MET A 108 3.07 -23.27 -1.09
CA MET A 108 3.13 -22.26 -2.14
C MET A 108 4.39 -22.43 -2.99
N VAL A 109 5.55 -22.64 -2.35
CA VAL A 109 6.81 -22.90 -3.06
C VAL A 109 6.71 -24.15 -3.93
N TYR A 110 6.18 -25.25 -3.39
CA TYR A 110 5.98 -26.49 -4.15
C TYR A 110 5.07 -26.30 -5.37
N THR A 111 3.97 -25.56 -5.20
CA THR A 111 3.02 -25.29 -6.29
C THR A 111 3.66 -24.44 -7.38
N ILE A 112 4.43 -23.42 -7.01
CA ILE A 112 5.19 -22.57 -7.95
C ILE A 112 6.18 -23.43 -8.75
N LEU A 113 6.97 -24.27 -8.08
CA LEU A 113 7.98 -25.11 -8.73
C LEU A 113 7.40 -26.22 -9.60
N LYS A 114 6.23 -26.76 -9.27
CA LYS A 114 5.56 -27.81 -10.05
C LYS A 114 4.82 -27.28 -11.28
N SER A 115 4.44 -26.00 -11.27
CA SER A 115 3.67 -25.37 -12.35
C SER A 115 4.54 -24.82 -13.49
N VAL A 116 5.87 -24.93 -13.35
CA VAL A 116 6.87 -24.67 -14.40
C VAL A 116 7.19 -25.97 -15.12
#